data_AF-A0A8X6TFF4-F1
#
_entry.id   AF-A0A8X6TFF4-F1
#
_cell.length_a   1.000
_cell.length_b   1.000
_cell.length_c   1.000
_cell.angle_alpha   90.00
_cell.angle_beta   90.00
_cell.angle_gamma   90.00
#
_symmetry.space_group_name_H-M   'P 1'
#
loop_
_entity.id
_entity.type
_entity.pdbx_description
1 polymer ?
#
loop_
_entity_poly.entity_id
_entity_poly.type
_entity_poly.pdbx_seq_one_letter_code
_entity_poly.pdbx_strand_id
1 'polypeptide(L)'
;MVIKYMPLPFRFGNKDVRIIVDCIQLPNQKPSSPTEQQLTPSPYKNTITLKGMIGITPNGAISFICGSISDKQLFIKSELMDRLESNDVS
;
A
#
# COMPACT_ATOMS: atom_id res chain seq x y z
N MET A 1 14.14 -21.49 1.25
CA MET A 1 13.39 -20.41 1.93
C MET A 1 14.31 -19.79 2.99
N VAL A 2 14.63 -18.50 2.91
CA VAL A 2 15.66 -17.89 3.78
C VAL A 2 15.06 -17.52 5.14
N ILE A 3 15.03 -18.49 6.06
CA ILE A 3 14.49 -18.32 7.42
C ILE A 3 15.33 -17.32 8.22
N LYS A 4 16.61 -17.14 7.86
CA LYS A 4 17.60 -16.31 8.59
C LYS A 4 17.12 -14.88 8.89
N TYR A 5 16.40 -14.25 7.96
CA TYR A 5 15.96 -12.84 8.07
C TYR A 5 14.47 -12.69 8.43
N MET A 6 13.73 -13.79 8.55
CA MET A 6 12.31 -13.74 8.89
C MET A 6 12.13 -13.29 10.37
N PRO A 7 11.29 -12.30 10.68
CA PRO A 7 11.00 -11.92 12.08
C PRO A 7 10.42 -13.05 12.91
N LEU A 8 10.70 -13.08 14.21
CA LEU A 8 10.25 -14.13 15.15
C LEU A 8 8.73 -14.41 15.12
N PRO A 9 7.84 -13.41 15.03
CA PRO A 9 6.40 -13.66 14.97
C PRO A 9 5.98 -14.56 13.80
N PHE A 10 6.58 -14.37 12.61
CA PHE A 10 6.29 -15.20 11.44
C PHE A 10 6.99 -16.56 11.47
N ARG A 11 7.99 -16.74 12.35
CA ARG A 11 8.62 -18.05 12.58
C ARG A 11 7.82 -18.96 13.51
N PHE A 12 7.09 -18.40 14.47
CA PHE A 12 6.49 -19.19 15.56
C PHE A 12 4.97 -19.08 15.66
N GLY A 13 4.38 -17.90 15.40
CA GLY A 13 2.94 -17.68 15.55
C GLY A 13 2.19 -17.52 14.23
N ASN A 14 2.79 -16.85 13.25
CA ASN A 14 2.14 -16.43 12.01
C ASN A 14 2.82 -17.05 10.79
N LYS A 15 3.00 -18.38 10.80
CA LYS A 15 3.76 -19.10 9.76
C LYS A 15 3.06 -19.09 8.40
N ASP A 16 1.73 -18.99 8.41
CA ASP A 16 0.91 -19.08 7.21
C ASP A 16 0.65 -17.71 6.57
N VAL A 17 1.09 -16.62 7.20
CA VAL A 17 1.01 -15.28 6.61
C VAL A 17 1.88 -15.23 5.37
N ARG A 18 1.29 -14.92 4.20
CA ARG A 18 2.01 -14.77 2.94
C ARG A 18 2.49 -13.35 2.70
N ILE A 19 1.63 -12.37 3.02
CA ILE A 19 1.88 -10.95 2.83
C ILE A 19 1.04 -10.14 3.83
N ILE A 20 1.61 -9.07 4.36
CA ILE A 20 0.86 -8.02 5.08
C ILE A 20 0.67 -6.87 4.12
N VAL A 21 -0.56 -6.38 4.01
CA VAL A 21 -0.91 -5.30 3.08
C VAL A 21 -1.50 -4.14 3.85
N ASP A 22 -1.07 -2.93 3.49
CA ASP A 22 -1.62 -1.68 4.03
C ASP A 22 -1.74 -0.61 2.94
N CYS A 23 -2.65 0.34 3.14
CA CYS A 23 -2.82 1.50 2.28
C CYS A 23 -2.24 2.75 2.96
N ILE A 24 -1.23 3.34 2.33
CA ILE A 24 -0.57 4.55 2.82
C ILE A 24 -1.05 5.79 2.04
N GLN A 25 -1.09 6.92 2.74
CA GLN A 25 -1.35 8.24 2.17
C GLN A 25 -0.06 9.05 2.16
N LEU A 26 0.45 9.35 0.97
CA LEU A 26 1.64 10.15 0.75
C LEU A 26 1.23 11.58 0.39
N PRO A 27 1.73 12.60 1.12
CA PRO A 27 1.52 13.98 0.71
C PRO A 27 2.25 14.22 -0.62
N ASN A 28 1.54 14.69 -1.64
CA ASN A 28 2.21 15.14 -2.86
C ASN A 28 2.89 16.50 -2.61
N GLN A 29 3.91 16.78 -3.41
CA GLN A 29 4.53 18.11 -3.38
C GLN A 29 3.49 19.17 -3.72
N LYS A 30 3.46 20.23 -2.91
CA LYS A 30 2.63 21.39 -3.19
C LYS A 30 3.16 22.03 -4.49
N PRO A 31 2.34 22.22 -5.53
CA PRO A 31 2.79 22.89 -6.73
C PRO A 31 3.27 24.30 -6.37
N SER A 32 4.43 24.68 -6.89
CA SER A 32 5.09 25.93 -6.52
C SER A 32 4.38 27.15 -7.11
N SER A 33 3.61 26.97 -8.20
CA SER A 33 2.91 28.07 -8.85
C SER A 33 1.54 28.34 -8.22
N PRO A 34 1.13 29.63 -8.12
CA PRO A 34 -0.20 30.00 -7.62
C PRO A 34 -1.33 29.47 -8.51
N THR A 35 -1.12 29.42 -9.81
CA THR A 35 -2.11 28.97 -10.80
C THR A 35 -2.37 27.46 -10.69
N GLU A 36 -1.34 26.64 -10.50
CA GLU A 36 -1.50 25.20 -10.30
C GLU A 36 -2.13 24.88 -8.93
N GLN A 37 -1.86 25.68 -7.89
CA GLN A 37 -2.53 25.54 -6.59
C GLN A 37 -4.03 25.80 -6.67
N GLN A 38 -4.47 26.73 -7.52
CA GLN A 38 -5.89 27.03 -7.73
C GLN A 38 -6.61 25.95 -8.55
N LEU A 39 -5.88 25.24 -9.41
CA LEU A 39 -6.42 24.16 -10.26
C LEU A 39 -6.48 22.80 -9.54
N THR A 40 -5.87 22.68 -8.36
CA THR A 40 -5.96 21.46 -7.53
C THR A 40 -7.31 21.34 -6.84
N PRO A 41 -8.11 20.30 -7.12
CA PRO A 41 -9.45 20.16 -6.55
C PRO A 41 -9.38 19.60 -5.13
N SER A 42 -9.31 20.50 -4.14
CA SER A 42 -9.80 20.24 -2.77
C SER A 42 -9.90 21.55 -1.97
N PRO A 43 -11.09 22.15 -1.83
CA PRO A 43 -11.28 23.40 -1.08
C PRO A 43 -11.07 23.27 0.44
N TYR A 44 -10.71 22.08 0.96
CA TYR A 44 -10.59 21.83 2.41
C TYR A 44 -9.26 21.21 2.87
N LYS A 45 -8.42 20.69 1.97
CA LYS A 45 -7.08 20.13 2.29
C LYS A 45 -6.17 20.36 1.10
N ASN A 46 -5.27 21.32 1.22
CA ASN A 46 -4.41 21.83 0.15
C ASN A 46 -3.24 20.87 -0.19
N THR A 47 -3.53 19.59 -0.44
CA THR A 47 -2.53 18.56 -0.78
C THR A 47 -3.20 17.50 -1.64
N ILE A 48 -2.71 17.29 -2.87
CA ILE A 48 -3.00 16.05 -3.60
C ILE A 48 -2.41 14.93 -2.75
N THR A 49 -3.23 14.04 -2.20
CA THR A 49 -2.70 12.88 -1.48
C THR A 49 -2.54 11.74 -2.48
N LEU A 50 -1.31 11.35 -2.78
CA LEU A 50 -1.06 10.09 -3.49
C LEU A 50 -1.43 8.96 -2.55
N LYS A 51 -2.25 8.04 -3.01
CA LYS A 51 -2.53 6.81 -2.27
C LYS A 51 -1.61 5.72 -2.78
N GLY A 52 -1.14 4.87 -1.89
CA GLY A 52 -0.34 3.71 -2.25
C GLY A 52 -0.74 2.49 -1.45
N MET A 53 -0.64 1.32 -2.06
CA MET A 53 -0.76 0.04 -1.40
C MET A 53 0.65 -0.54 -1.24
N ILE A 54 1.02 -0.89 -0.01
CA ILE A 54 2.28 -1.55 0.31
C ILE A 54 2.01 -2.98 0.76
N GLY A 55 2.80 -3.92 0.24
CA GLY A 55 2.77 -5.33 0.62
C GLY A 55 4.13 -5.76 1.14
N ILE A 56 4.18 -6.41 2.30
CA ILE A 56 5.41 -6.89 2.93
C ILE A 56 5.29 -8.38 3.18
N THR A 57 6.20 -9.18 2.62
CA THR A 57 6.27 -10.62 2.88
C THR A 57 7.02 -10.90 4.18
N PRO A 58 6.78 -12.05 4.85
CA PRO A 58 7.48 -12.41 6.08
C PRO A 58 9.01 -12.45 5.99
N ASN A 59 9.56 -12.68 4.80
CA ASN A 59 11.02 -12.66 4.57
C ASN A 59 11.58 -11.24 4.34
N GLY A 60 10.74 -10.21 4.38
CA GLY A 60 11.12 -8.80 4.26
C GLY A 60 11.12 -8.25 2.83
N ALA A 61 10.61 -8.99 1.83
CA ALA A 61 10.44 -8.41 0.49
C ALA A 61 9.27 -7.41 0.50
N ILE A 62 9.46 -6.29 -0.19
CA ILE A 62 8.50 -5.18 -0.23
C ILE A 62 8.00 -5.03 -1.66
N SER A 63 6.68 -4.94 -1.82
CA SER A 63 5.99 -4.61 -3.07
C SER A 63 5.14 -3.36 -2.86
N PHE A 64 5.06 -2.51 -3.87
CA PHE A 64 4.36 -1.23 -3.76
C PHE A 64 3.67 -0.84 -5.07
N ILE A 65 2.45 -0.32 -4.97
CA ILE A 65 1.69 0.28 -6.08
C ILE A 65 1.16 1.63 -5.60
N CYS A 66 1.41 2.70 -6.36
CA CYS A 66 0.83 4.02 -6.10
C CYS A 66 -0.13 4.48 -7.19
N GLY A 67 -1.05 5.37 -6.80
CA GLY A 67 -1.91 6.07 -7.73
C GLY A 67 -2.74 7.16 -7.06
N SER A 68 -3.16 8.14 -7.84
CA SER A 68 -4.18 9.11 -7.42
C SER A 68 -5.58 8.52 -7.58
N ILE A 69 -5.82 7.37 -6.97
CA ILE A 69 -7.07 6.60 -7.06
C ILE A 69 -7.53 6.18 -5.66
N SER A 70 -8.78 5.70 -5.53
CA SER A 70 -9.31 5.22 -4.25
C SER A 70 -8.65 3.91 -3.81
N ASP A 71 -8.75 3.59 -2.52
CA ASP A 71 -8.18 2.35 -1.95
C ASP A 71 -8.78 1.11 -2.63
N LYS A 72 -10.09 1.13 -2.88
CA LYS A 72 -10.77 0.08 -3.65
C LYS A 72 -10.16 -0.10 -5.04
N GLN A 73 -9.82 0.99 -5.73
CA GLN A 73 -9.22 0.93 -7.06
C GLN A 73 -7.77 0.44 -7.00
N LEU A 74 -7.01 0.75 -5.94
CA LEU A 74 -5.69 0.18 -5.70
C LEU A 74 -5.76 -1.34 -5.54
N PHE A 75 -6.71 -1.85 -4.75
CA PHE A 75 -6.91 -3.29 -4.56
C PHE A 75 -7.33 -4.02 -5.85
N ILE A 76 -8.16 -3.39 -6.68
CA ILE A 76 -8.54 -3.97 -7.98
C ILE A 76 -7.33 -4.00 -8.92
N LYS A 77 -6.57 -2.90 -9.01
CA LYS A 77 -5.41 -2.81 -9.91
C LYS A 77 -4.23 -3.67 -9.48
N SER A 78 -4.15 -4.05 -8.21
CA SER A 78 -3.07 -4.91 -7.72
C SER A 78 -3.26 -6.38 -8.06
N GLU A 79 -4.46 -6.77 -8.53
CA GLU A 79 -4.85 -8.16 -8.78
C GLU A 79 -4.68 -9.05 -7.54
N LEU A 80 -4.59 -8.45 -6.34
CA LEU A 80 -4.34 -9.20 -5.11
C LEU A 80 -5.52 -10.13 -4.81
N MET A 81 -6.74 -9.66 -5.07
CA MET A 81 -7.97 -10.43 -4.85
C MET A 81 -8.00 -11.73 -5.66
N ASP A 82 -7.47 -11.71 -6.88
CA ASP A 82 -7.45 -12.87 -7.78
C ASP A 82 -6.39 -13.91 -7.37
N ARG A 83 -5.50 -13.56 -6.43
CA ARG A 83 -4.42 -14.40 -5.93
C ARG A 83 -4.64 -14.90 -4.50
N LEU A 84 -5.75 -14.53 -3.87
CA LEU A 84 -6.10 -14.98 -2.54
C LEU A 84 -6.41 -16.49 -2.55
N GLU A 85 -5.80 -17.19 -1.61
CA GLU A 85 -6.07 -18.60 -1.32
C GLU A 85 -6.95 -18.72 -0.06
N SER A 86 -7.51 -19.91 0.16
CA SER A 86 -8.24 -20.19 1.40
C SER A 86 -7.31 -19.99 2.61
N ASN A 87 -7.79 -19.28 3.64
CA ASN A 87 -7.06 -18.85 4.85
C ASN A 87 -6.13 -17.63 4.70
N ASP A 88 -6.06 -16.97 3.53
CA ASP A 88 -5.25 -15.75 3.39
C ASP A 88 -5.89 -14.51 4.05
N VAL A 89 -7.21 -14.53 4.26
CA VAL A 89 -7.95 -13.44 4.92
C VAL A 89 -8.36 -13.90 6.31
N SER A 90 -7.81 -13.23 7.32
CA SER A 90 -8.09 -13.41 8.75
C SER A 90 -9.18 -12.49 9.26
#